data_AF-A0A7C1ZMP6-F1
#
_entry.id   AF-A0A7C1ZMP6-F1
#
_cell.length_a   1.000
_cell.length_b   1.000
_cell.length_c   1.000
_cell.angle_alpha   90.00
_cell.angle_beta   90.00
_cell.angle_gamma   90.00
#
_symmetry.space_group_name_H-M   'P 1'
#
loop_
_entity.id
_entity.type
_entity.pdbx_description
1 polymer ?
#
loop_
_entity_poly.entity_id
_entity_poly.type
_entity_poly.pdbx_seq_one_letter_code
_entity_poly.pdbx_strand_id
1 'polypeptide(L)' 'MVELSFIQRVKLRLFGIVFTERRARSGWKGALPFYAFECPVHGVVEDYPHGYRGVLRCPQCASVTV' A
#
# COMPACT_ATOMS: atom_id res chain seq x y z
N MET A 1 -4.33 -10.50 2.59
CA MET A 1 -5.33 -9.97 1.64
C MET A 1 -5.77 -8.61 2.19
N VAL A 2 -5.79 -7.57 1.37
CA VAL A 2 -6.10 -6.20 1.84
C VAL A 2 -7.61 -6.07 2.01
N GLU A 3 -8.08 -5.76 3.21
CA GLU A 3 -9.51 -5.56 3.46
C GLU A 3 -9.91 -4.12 3.13
N LEU A 4 -10.65 -3.95 2.02
CA LEU A 4 -11.13 -2.66 1.57
C LEU A 4 -12.65 -2.56 1.71
N SER A 5 -13.11 -1.48 2.34
CA SER A 5 -14.52 -1.09 2.33
C SER A 5 -15.00 -0.81 0.90
N PHE A 6 -16.33 -0.81 0.71
CA PHE A 6 -16.92 -0.54 -0.61
C PHE A 6 -16.46 0.81 -1.19
N ILE A 7 -16.45 1.86 -0.35
CA ILE A 7 -15.99 3.19 -0.76
C ILE A 7 -14.51 3.17 -1.15
N GLN A 8 -13.66 2.45 -0.41
CA GLN A 8 -12.25 2.34 -0.75
C GLN A 8 -12.03 1.61 -2.07
N ARG A 9 -12.80 0.55 -2.35
CA ARG A 9 -12.74 -0.16 -3.64
C ARG A 9 -13.14 0.74 -4.81
N VAL A 10 -14.18 1.55 -4.65
CA VAL A 10 -14.60 2.51 -5.68
C VAL A 10 -13.52 3.57 -5.90
N LYS A 11 -12.96 4.15 -4.83
CA LYS A 11 -11.85 5.11 -4.93
C LYS A 11 -10.62 4.50 -5.59
N LEU A 12 -10.28 3.27 -5.23
CA LEU A 12 -9.16 2.55 -5.83
C LEU A 12 -9.34 2.39 -7.35
N ARG A 13 -10.54 2.00 -7.81
CA ARG A 13 -10.83 1.88 -9.25
C ARG A 13 -10.75 3.22 -10.00
N LEU A 14 -11.10 4.33 -9.36
CA LEU A 14 -11.14 5.65 -10.00
C LEU A 14 -9.77 6.35 -10.01
N PHE A 15 -8.99 6.21 -8.92
CA PHE A 15 -7.76 6.96 -8.71
C PHE A 15 -6.49 6.09 -8.76
N GLY A 16 -6.63 4.76 -8.83
CA GLY A 16 -5.51 3.81 -8.82
C GLY A 16 -4.84 3.63 -7.46
N ILE A 17 -5.22 4.43 -6.47
CA ILE A 17 -4.66 4.42 -5.11
C ILE A 17 -5.72 4.86 -4.09
N VAL A 18 -5.70 4.26 -2.90
CA VAL A 18 -6.56 4.70 -1.79
C VAL A 18 -5.86 4.54 -0.44
N PHE A 19 -6.01 5.53 0.43
CA PHE A 19 -5.57 5.43 1.83
C PHE A 19 -6.37 4.35 2.56
N THR A 20 -5.65 3.47 3.27
CA THR A 20 -6.27 2.42 4.07
C THR A 20 -6.30 2.81 5.54
N GLU A 21 -5.12 2.96 6.15
CA GLU A 21 -4.97 3.24 7.58
C GLU A 21 -3.60 3.82 7.91
N ARG A 22 -3.42 4.26 9.17
CA ARG A 22 -2.10 4.55 9.74
C ARG A 22 -1.71 3.43 10.68
N ARG A 23 -0.52 2.87 10.49
CA ARG A 23 0.03 1.82 11.36
C ARG A 23 1.30 2.31 12.06
N ALA A 24 1.41 2.04 13.34
CA ALA A 24 2.64 2.15 14.10
C ALA A 24 3.18 0.75 14.40
N ARG A 25 4.50 0.59 14.41
CA ARG A 25 5.18 -0.65 14.83
C ARG A 25 6.29 -0.32 15.81
N SER A 26 6.61 -1.28 16.67
CA SER A 26 7.76 -1.14 17.58
C SER A 26 9.03 -0.87 16.77
N GLY A 27 9.81 0.12 17.19
CA GLY A 27 11.02 0.58 16.50
C GLY A 27 10.79 1.65 15.43
N TRP A 28 9.55 2.01 15.09
CA TRP A 28 9.26 3.15 14.22
C TRP A 28 9.19 4.44 15.03
N LYS A 29 9.70 5.54 14.46
CA LYS A 29 9.63 6.88 15.07
C LYS A 29 8.21 7.47 15.08
N GLY A 30 7.27 6.86 14.36
CA GLY A 30 5.88 7.32 14.25
C GLY A 30 5.03 6.39 13.40
N ALA A 31 3.73 6.68 13.32
CA ALA A 31 2.80 5.94 12.48
C ALA A 31 2.97 6.32 10.99
N LEU A 32 3.01 5.32 10.12
CA LEU A 32 3.10 5.51 8.68
C LEU A 32 1.73 5.33 8.00
N PRO A 33 1.42 6.14 6.97
CA PRO A 33 0.20 6.00 6.20
C PRO A 33 0.34 4.87 5.17
N PHE A 34 -0.56 3.90 5.22
CA PHE A 34 -0.65 2.82 4.26
C PHE A 34 -1.69 3.14 3.17
N TYR A 35 -1.41 2.64 1.97
CA TYR A 35 -2.22 2.83 0.78
C TYR A 35 -2.37 1.52 0.05
N ALA A 36 -3.58 1.23 -0.39
CA ALA A 36 -3.85 0.16 -1.35
C ALA A 36 -3.72 0.69 -2.78
N PHE A 37 -3.13 -0.11 -3.66
CA PHE A 37 -2.96 0.19 -5.08
C PHE A 37 -2.92 -1.12 -5.90
N GLU A 38 -3.10 -1.01 -7.22
CA GLU A 38 -3.04 -2.17 -8.10
C GLU A 38 -1.60 -2.46 -8.57
N CYS A 39 -1.13 -3.67 -8.31
CA CYS A 39 0.05 -4.25 -8.93
C CYS A 39 -0.38 -5.05 -10.17
N PRO A 40 0.24 -4.84 -11.34
CA PRO A 40 -0.10 -5.58 -12.56
C PRO A 40 0.04 -7.10 -12.46
N VAL A 41 0.87 -7.59 -11.53
CA VAL A 41 1.18 -9.02 -11.34
C VAL A 41 0.41 -9.62 -10.17
N HIS A 42 0.28 -8.86 -9.07
CA HIS A 42 -0.24 -9.38 -7.79
C HIS A 42 -1.64 -8.86 -7.43
N GLY A 43 -2.24 -8.02 -8.28
CA GLY A 43 -3.54 -7.41 -8.01
C GLY A 43 -3.46 -6.34 -6.91
N VAL A 44 -4.50 -6.23 -6.09
CA VAL A 44 -4.56 -5.20 -5.03
C VAL A 44 -3.60 -5.55 -3.90
N VAL A 45 -2.60 -4.69 -3.72
CA VAL A 45 -1.59 -4.78 -2.66
C VAL A 45 -1.63 -3.53 -1.81
N GLU A 46 -0.93 -3.55 -0.69
CA GLU A 46 -0.87 -2.42 0.24
C GLU A 46 0.55 -2.20 0.72
N ASP A 47 0.97 -0.93 0.74
CA ASP A 47 2.27 -0.52 1.26
C ASP A 47 2.23 0.93 1.73
N TYR A 48 3.33 1.42 2.30
CA TYR A 48 3.54 2.83 2.63
C TYR A 48 4.59 3.46 1.72
N PRO A 49 4.59 4.79 1.53
CA PRO A 49 5.57 5.47 0.67
C PRO A 49 7.00 5.30 1.18
N HIS A 50 7.89 4.80 0.32
CA HIS A 50 9.30 4.53 0.65
C HIS A 50 10.26 5.59 0.11
N GLY A 51 11.33 5.82 0.86
CA GLY A 51 12.45 6.69 0.46
C GLY A 51 12.08 8.17 0.38
N TYR A 52 13.06 8.99 -0.02
CA TYR A 52 12.90 10.45 -0.07
C TYR A 52 11.77 10.92 -1.01
N ARG A 53 11.53 10.19 -2.10
CA ARG A 53 10.50 10.52 -3.09
C ARG A 53 9.12 9.98 -2.77
N GLY A 54 8.95 9.20 -1.69
CA GLY A 54 7.65 8.63 -1.31
C GLY A 54 7.06 7.69 -2.36
N VAL A 55 7.85 6.70 -2.81
CA VAL A 55 7.42 5.78 -3.87
C VAL A 55 6.73 4.56 -3.25
N LEU A 56 5.55 4.20 -3.74
CA LEU A 56 4.91 2.93 -3.44
C LEU A 56 5.51 1.83 -4.31
N ARG A 57 5.82 0.69 -3.70
CA ARG A 57 6.37 -0.49 -4.38
C ARG A 57 5.55 -1.69 -3.99
N CYS A 58 5.26 -2.58 -4.94
CA CYS A 58 4.56 -3.81 -4.59
C CYS A 58 5.47 -4.65 -3.67
N PRO A 59 5.07 -4.94 -2.41
CA PRO A 59 5.93 -5.66 -1.47
C PRO A 59 6.21 -7.10 -1.95
N GLN A 60 5.29 -7.69 -2.72
CA GLN A 60 5.44 -9.03 -3.27
C GLN A 60 6.41 -9.07 -4.46
N CYS A 61 6.46 -8.01 -5.28
CA CYS A 61 7.49 -7.89 -6.31
C CYS A 61 8.88 -7.72 -5.69
N ALA A 62 8.98 -6.95 -4.60
CA ALA A 62 10.25 -6.66 -3.94
C ALA A 62 10.80 -7.86 -3.16
N SER A 63 9.95 -8.82 -2.78
CA SER A 63 10.35 -10.02 -2.03
C SER A 63 10.91 -11.16 -2.89
N VAL A 64 10.95 -11.02 -4.22
CA VAL A 64 11.60 -12.02 -5.09
C VAL A 64 13.11 -11.83 -5.02
N THR A 65 13.71 -12.45 -4.01
CA THR A 65 15.14 -12.74 -3.97
C THR A 65 15.37 -13.98 -4.85
N VAL A 66 16.17 -13.81 -5.92
CA VAL A 66 16.74 -14.93 -6.69
C VAL A 66 17.88 -15.56 -5.91
#